data_AF-A7SV06-F1
#
_entry.id   AF-A7SV06-F1
#
_cell.length_a   1.000
_cell.length_b   1.000
_cell.length_c   1.000
_cell.angle_alpha   90.00
_cell.angle_beta   90.00
_cell.angle_gamma   90.00
#
_symmetry.space_group_name_H-M   'P 1'
#
loop_
_entity.id
_entity.type
_entity.pdbx_description
1 polymer ?
#
loop_
_entity_poly.entity_id
_entity_poly.type
_entity_poly.pdbx_seq_one_letter_code
_entity_poly.pdbx_strand_id
1 'polypeptide(L)'
;MHSSLQPSSRPTYKRACVLFRQFLDDTFNTAQVSLPISPTMLALFLAYLFDKQYAPSTVNTYVSALGYSHKLAGLPDPTKVFYIIQMIKGYTELGSRVDCRLPFSLPILRRIVSVAPSVTGSVFQETLFRTMCLTAFFAFLRVGEMTVNKKEANLPLQLHQLCPILNSDNKVTGYKVSFQDFKHSYNQPTFFYNYKPSEGCLSCNSFN
;
A
#
# COMPACT_ATOMS: atom_id res chain seq x y z
N MET A 1 1.76 -5.30 22.34
CA MET A 1 1.57 -4.32 21.22
C MET A 1 2.28 -4.68 19.91
N HIS A 2 3.36 -5.48 19.90
CA HIS A 2 4.27 -5.54 18.74
C HIS A 2 3.89 -6.55 17.64
N SER A 3 3.20 -7.65 17.97
CA SER A 3 3.07 -8.81 17.06
C SER A 3 1.89 -8.72 16.08
N SER A 4 0.80 -8.03 16.45
CA SER A 4 -0.44 -8.00 15.65
C SER A 4 -0.57 -6.79 14.72
N LEU A 5 0.24 -5.74 14.94
CA LEU A 5 0.25 -4.54 14.10
C LEU A 5 1.51 -4.51 13.24
N GLN A 6 1.31 -4.36 11.93
CA GLN A 6 2.40 -4.06 11.01
C GLN A 6 3.15 -2.79 11.50
N PRO A 7 4.49 -2.77 11.48
CA PRO A 7 5.28 -1.62 11.93
C PRO A 7 4.88 -0.31 11.26
N SER A 8 4.47 -0.37 9.99
CA SER A 8 3.99 0.78 9.21
C SER A 8 2.71 1.42 9.73
N SER A 9 1.86 0.67 10.45
CA SER A 9 0.55 1.15 10.92
C SER A 9 0.62 1.84 12.29
N ARG A 10 1.72 1.65 13.03
CA ARG A 10 1.91 2.20 14.38
C ARG A 10 1.85 3.74 14.43
N PRO A 11 2.50 4.48 13.52
CA PRO A 11 2.43 5.95 13.53
C PRO A 11 1.00 6.45 13.32
N THR A 12 0.25 5.83 12.41
CA THR A 12 -1.14 6.19 12.11
C THR A 12 -2.05 5.96 13.33
N TYR A 13 -1.86 4.85 14.04
CA TYR A 13 -2.65 4.54 15.23
C TYR A 13 -2.32 5.49 16.39
N LYS A 14 -1.03 5.82 16.58
CA LYS A 14 -0.62 6.87 17.53
C LYS A 14 -1.27 8.22 17.19
N ARG A 15 -1.30 8.58 15.90
CA ARG A 15 -1.93 9.82 15.43
C ARG A 15 -3.42 9.84 15.73
N ALA A 16 -4.12 8.72 15.58
CA ALA A 16 -5.53 8.62 15.97
C ALA A 16 -5.75 8.94 17.45
N CYS A 17 -4.91 8.41 18.35
CA CYS A 17 -5.00 8.71 19.78
C CYS A 17 -4.65 10.17 20.12
N VAL A 18 -3.69 10.77 19.41
CA VAL A 18 -3.39 12.20 19.54
C VAL A 18 -4.58 13.05 19.11
N LEU A 19 -5.18 12.73 17.97
CA LEU A 19 -6.33 13.47 17.45
C LEU A 19 -7.56 13.32 18.35
N PHE A 20 -7.77 12.16 18.95
CA PHE A 20 -8.83 11.97 19.93
C PHE A 20 -8.61 12.82 21.19
N ARG A 21 -7.36 12.99 21.65
CA ARG A 21 -7.04 13.94 22.74
C ARG A 21 -7.33 15.38 22.34
N GLN A 22 -6.98 15.77 21.13
CA GLN A 22 -7.27 17.12 20.62
C GLN A 22 -8.78 17.38 20.59
N PHE A 23 -9.58 16.42 20.13
CA PHE A 23 -11.03 16.51 20.20
C PHE A 23 -11.55 16.74 21.63
N LEU A 24 -11.04 15.99 22.60
CA LEU A 24 -11.47 16.12 24.00
C LEU A 24 -11.11 17.51 24.57
N ASP A 25 -9.92 18.00 24.22
CA ASP A 25 -9.44 19.31 24.66
C ASP A 25 -10.29 20.43 24.03
N ASP A 26 -10.46 20.39 22.70
CA ASP A 26 -11.24 21.38 21.94
C ASP A 26 -12.72 21.44 22.35
N THR A 27 -13.32 20.30 22.71
CA THR A 27 -14.78 20.19 22.91
C THR A 27 -15.17 20.26 24.39
N PHE A 28 -14.32 19.74 25.29
CA PHE A 28 -14.66 19.56 26.70
C PHE A 28 -13.61 20.17 27.65
N ASN A 29 -12.58 20.86 27.14
CA ASN A 29 -11.46 21.38 27.93
C ASN A 29 -10.80 20.29 28.81
N THR A 30 -10.70 19.06 28.29
CA THR A 30 -10.03 17.95 28.97
C THR A 30 -9.10 17.21 28.04
N ALA A 31 -7.85 17.01 28.45
CA ALA A 31 -6.88 16.24 27.69
C ALA A 31 -6.84 14.74 28.07
N GLN A 32 -7.66 14.31 29.03
CA GLN A 32 -7.58 12.98 29.59
C GLN A 32 -8.39 11.97 28.78
N VAL A 33 -7.70 11.02 28.14
CA VAL A 33 -8.35 9.83 27.56
C VAL A 33 -8.51 8.79 28.65
N SER A 34 -9.75 8.49 29.02
CA SER A 34 -10.09 7.31 29.80
C SER A 34 -10.62 6.21 28.88
N LEU A 35 -10.18 4.97 29.13
CA LEU A 35 -10.83 3.78 28.60
C LEU A 35 -11.76 3.22 29.68
N PRO A 36 -12.96 2.73 29.32
CA PRO A 36 -13.50 2.61 27.96
C PRO A 36 -14.02 3.95 27.40
N ILE A 37 -13.80 4.17 26.10
CA ILE A 37 -14.46 5.27 25.37
C ILE A 37 -15.92 4.90 25.21
N SER A 38 -16.82 5.77 25.70
CA SER A 38 -18.25 5.54 25.52
C SER A 38 -18.62 5.63 24.03
N PRO A 39 -19.56 4.80 23.55
CA PRO A 39 -20.07 4.92 22.18
C PRO A 39 -20.55 6.34 21.85
N THR A 40 -21.13 7.07 22.80
CA THR A 40 -21.52 8.47 22.63
C THR A 40 -20.33 9.40 22.36
N MET A 41 -19.21 9.24 23.09
CA MET A 41 -18.00 10.02 22.80
C MET A 41 -17.42 9.70 21.43
N LEU A 42 -17.51 8.45 21.01
CA LEU A 42 -17.08 8.07 19.67
C LEU A 42 -17.97 8.69 18.58
N ALA A 43 -19.28 8.81 18.81
CA ALA A 43 -20.19 9.53 17.92
C ALA A 43 -19.86 11.02 17.81
N LEU A 44 -19.58 11.68 18.94
CA LEU A 44 -19.17 13.09 18.95
C LEU A 44 -17.82 13.29 18.26
N PHE A 45 -16.88 12.36 18.44
CA PHE A 45 -15.62 12.38 17.71
C PHE A 45 -15.83 12.23 16.19
N LEU A 46 -16.74 11.36 15.74
CA LEU A 46 -17.10 11.25 14.32
C LEU A 46 -17.67 12.57 13.78
N ALA A 47 -18.54 13.24 14.55
CA ALA A 47 -19.07 14.55 14.18
C ALA A 47 -17.98 15.61 14.11
N TYR A 48 -17.06 15.66 15.08
CA TYR A 48 -15.88 16.53 15.07
C TYR A 48 -15.01 16.29 13.83
N LEU A 49 -14.75 15.04 13.46
CA LEU A 49 -13.99 14.72 12.25
C LEU A 49 -14.73 15.13 10.97
N PHE A 50 -16.06 15.08 10.97
CA PHE A 50 -16.89 15.54 9.85
C PHE A 50 -16.77 17.06 9.67
N ASP A 51 -16.89 17.82 10.76
CA ASP A 51 -16.74 19.28 10.78
C ASP A 51 -15.35 19.71 10.28
N LYS A 52 -14.30 18.99 10.71
CA LYS A 52 -12.92 19.20 10.23
C LYS A 52 -12.64 18.66 8.82
N GLN A 53 -13.66 18.18 8.10
CA GLN A 53 -13.59 17.69 6.71
C GLN A 53 -12.55 16.58 6.48
N TYR A 54 -12.41 15.64 7.42
CA TYR A 54 -11.56 14.48 7.20
C TYR A 54 -12.12 13.56 6.11
N ALA A 55 -11.24 12.98 5.29
CA ALA A 55 -11.67 12.00 4.29
C ALA A 55 -12.24 10.73 4.97
N PRO A 56 -13.29 10.08 4.42
CA PRO A 56 -13.88 8.88 5.02
C PRO A 56 -12.90 7.73 5.26
N SER A 57 -11.93 7.55 4.37
CA SER A 57 -10.87 6.53 4.52
C SER A 57 -9.98 6.79 5.74
N THR A 58 -9.67 8.06 6.01
CA THR A 58 -8.91 8.50 7.19
C THR A 58 -9.71 8.26 8.47
N VAL A 59 -11.00 8.63 8.47
CA VAL A 59 -11.90 8.41 9.62
C VAL A 59 -12.00 6.93 9.96
N ASN A 60 -12.27 6.07 8.97
CA ASN A 60 -12.32 4.62 9.16
C ASN A 60 -11.03 4.08 9.80
N THR A 61 -9.88 4.59 9.38
CA THR A 61 -8.57 4.20 9.92
C THR A 61 -8.41 4.62 11.38
N TYR A 62 -8.78 5.86 11.73
CA TYR A 62 -8.67 6.37 13.09
C TYR A 62 -9.65 5.70 14.05
N VAL A 63 -10.90 5.51 13.64
CA VAL A 63 -11.92 4.79 14.42
C VAL A 63 -11.47 3.35 14.67
N SER A 64 -10.94 2.67 13.65
CA SER A 64 -10.38 1.32 13.80
C SER A 64 -9.21 1.27 14.80
N ALA A 65 -8.37 2.31 14.84
CA ALA A 65 -7.28 2.40 15.82
C ALA A 65 -7.79 2.55 17.27
N LEU A 66 -8.87 3.31 17.48
CA LEU A 66 -9.53 3.43 18.78
C LEU A 66 -10.21 2.11 19.20
N GLY A 67 -10.90 1.44 18.27
CA GLY A 67 -11.47 0.11 18.52
C GLY A 67 -10.42 -0.96 18.80
N TYR A 68 -9.29 -0.91 18.09
CA TYR A 68 -8.14 -1.77 18.37
C TYR A 68 -7.57 -1.55 19.77
N SER A 69 -7.53 -0.31 20.25
CA SER A 69 -7.06 0.01 21.61
C SER A 69 -7.96 -0.62 22.69
N HIS A 70 -9.28 -0.70 22.45
CA HIS A 70 -10.21 -1.42 23.33
C HIS A 70 -9.95 -2.92 23.32
N LYS A 71 -9.82 -3.51 22.12
CA LYS A 71 -9.52 -4.94 21.97
C LYS A 71 -8.23 -5.33 22.67
N LEU A 72 -7.19 -4.49 22.58
CA LEU A 72 -5.92 -4.73 23.25
C LEU A 72 -6.05 -4.70 24.78
N ALA A 73 -6.97 -3.90 25.31
CA ALA A 73 -7.27 -3.82 26.74
C ALA A 73 -8.30 -4.89 27.20
N GLY A 74 -8.76 -5.78 26.31
CA GLY A 74 -9.82 -6.75 26.62
C GLY A 74 -11.20 -6.13 26.84
N LEU A 75 -11.42 -4.91 26.36
CA LEU A 75 -12.65 -4.15 26.53
C LEU A 75 -13.60 -4.30 25.33
N PRO A 76 -14.92 -4.11 25.50
CA PRO A 76 -15.87 -4.04 24.39
C PRO A 76 -15.49 -2.95 23.39
N ASP A 77 -15.63 -3.24 22.09
CA ASP A 77 -15.26 -2.33 21.01
C ASP A 77 -16.43 -1.34 20.72
N PRO A 78 -16.30 -0.04 21.06
CA PRO A 78 -17.38 0.93 20.87
C PRO A 78 -17.68 1.17 19.38
N THR A 79 -16.77 0.82 18.47
CA THR A 79 -16.95 0.96 17.02
C THR A 79 -17.98 -0.02 16.45
N LYS A 80 -18.34 -1.06 17.22
CA LYS A 80 -19.27 -2.11 16.80
C LYS A 80 -20.71 -1.86 17.24
N VAL A 81 -20.98 -0.78 17.96
CA VAL A 81 -22.33 -0.40 18.35
C VAL A 81 -23.11 0.03 17.10
N PHE A 82 -24.39 -0.40 17.01
CA PHE A 82 -25.22 -0.24 15.81
C PHE A 82 -25.22 1.18 15.25
N TYR A 83 -25.50 2.18 16.08
CA TYR A 83 -25.58 3.56 15.59
C TYR A 83 -24.22 4.12 15.15
N ILE A 84 -23.11 3.68 15.75
CA ILE A 84 -21.77 4.05 15.30
C ILE A 84 -21.49 3.48 13.91
N ILE A 85 -21.88 2.22 13.68
CA ILE A 85 -21.78 1.61 12.35
C ILE A 85 -22.60 2.42 11.32
N GLN A 86 -23.81 2.84 11.67
CA GLN A 86 -24.64 3.66 10.77
C GLN A 86 -24.04 5.05 10.53
N MET A 87 -23.46 5.70 11.54
CA MET A 87 -22.78 6.98 11.38
C MET A 87 -21.58 6.87 10.44
N ILE A 88 -20.76 5.82 10.57
CA ILE A 88 -19.62 5.58 9.67
C ILE A 88 -20.07 5.34 8.23
N LYS A 89 -21.17 4.60 8.02
CA LYS A 89 -21.77 4.42 6.71
C LYS A 89 -22.21 5.75 6.10
N GLY A 90 -22.99 6.54 6.84
CA GLY A 90 -23.44 7.86 6.40
C GLY A 90 -22.28 8.81 6.08
N TYR A 91 -21.22 8.78 6.90
CA TYR A 91 -19.99 9.54 6.65
C TYR A 91 -19.36 9.17 5.30
N THR A 92 -19.33 7.87 4.99
CA THR A 92 -18.73 7.36 3.75
C THR A 92 -19.56 7.75 2.53
N GLU A 93 -20.88 7.63 2.59
CA GLU A 93 -21.78 8.04 1.50
C GLU A 93 -21.63 9.53 1.17
N LEU A 94 -21.64 10.40 2.19
CA LEU A 94 -21.56 11.85 2.01
C LEU A 94 -20.18 12.35 1.56
N GLY A 95 -19.11 11.68 2.00
CA GLY A 95 -17.73 12.11 1.74
C GLY A 95 -16.99 11.31 0.67
N SER A 96 -17.64 10.32 0.02
CA SER A 96 -16.97 9.49 -0.98
C SER A 96 -16.69 10.30 -2.25
N ARG A 97 -15.42 10.36 -2.63
CA ARG A 97 -15.01 10.79 -3.96
C ARG A 97 -14.79 9.55 -4.80
N VAL A 98 -15.47 9.47 -5.94
CA VAL A 98 -15.23 8.40 -6.93
C VAL A 98 -13.75 8.45 -7.33
N ASP A 99 -13.09 7.29 -7.35
CA ASP A 99 -11.71 7.20 -7.80
C ASP A 99 -11.66 7.50 -9.31
N CYS A 100 -11.21 8.70 -9.65
CA CYS A 100 -11.11 9.16 -11.04
C CYS A 100 -9.84 8.67 -11.75
N ARG A 101 -9.01 7.83 -11.11
CA ARG A 101 -7.76 7.38 -11.72
C ARG A 101 -8.07 6.54 -12.96
N LEU A 102 -7.52 6.96 -14.09
CA LEU A 102 -7.63 6.24 -15.35
C LEU A 102 -6.88 4.89 -15.24
N PRO A 103 -7.42 3.79 -15.78
CA PRO A 103 -6.69 2.53 -15.83
C PRO A 103 -5.36 2.73 -16.56
N PHE A 104 -4.28 2.29 -15.92
CA PHE A 104 -2.96 2.26 -16.52
C PHE A 104 -2.99 1.22 -17.65
N SER A 105 -2.97 1.69 -18.91
CA SER A 105 -3.25 0.88 -20.09
C SER A 105 -2.01 0.70 -20.97
N LEU A 106 -2.01 -0.32 -21.83
CA LEU A 106 -0.92 -0.61 -22.78
C LEU A 106 -0.50 0.61 -23.63
N PRO A 107 -1.42 1.43 -24.18
CA PRO A 107 -1.05 2.63 -24.92
C PRO A 107 -0.28 3.65 -24.07
N ILE A 108 -0.67 3.84 -22.81
CA ILE A 108 0.00 4.75 -21.88
C ILE A 108 1.41 4.24 -21.58
N LEU A 109 1.55 2.92 -21.31
CA LEU A 109 2.84 2.29 -21.09
C LEU A 109 3.79 2.47 -22.28
N ARG A 110 3.31 2.23 -23.50
CA ARG A 110 4.11 2.42 -24.73
C ARG A 110 4.62 3.85 -24.86
N ARG A 111 3.76 4.84 -24.57
CA ARG A 111 4.14 6.26 -24.60
C ARG A 111 5.20 6.59 -23.55
N ILE A 112 5.09 6.05 -22.33
CA ILE A 112 6.10 6.25 -21.28
C ILE A 112 7.44 5.65 -21.69
N VAL A 113 7.44 4.43 -22.24
CA VAL A 113 8.66 3.75 -22.69
C VAL A 113 9.30 4.50 -23.87
N SER A 114 8.52 5.08 -24.79
CA SER A 114 9.06 5.82 -25.93
C SER A 114 9.73 7.14 -25.54
N VAL A 115 9.31 7.78 -24.44
CA VAL A 115 9.91 9.04 -23.97
C VAL A 115 11.02 8.83 -22.94
N ALA A 116 11.27 7.59 -22.50
CA ALA A 116 12.32 7.28 -21.53
C ALA A 116 13.70 7.88 -21.88
N PRO A 117 14.19 7.84 -23.13
CA PRO A 117 15.49 8.43 -23.49
C PRO A 117 15.59 9.93 -23.20
N SER A 118 14.48 10.66 -23.28
CA SER A 118 14.45 12.12 -23.05
C SER A 118 14.41 12.52 -21.56
N VAL A 119 14.13 11.56 -20.66
CA VAL A 119 13.98 11.82 -19.22
C VAL A 119 15.20 11.35 -18.42
N THR A 120 16.00 10.44 -18.98
CA THR A 120 17.14 9.81 -18.31
C THR A 120 18.48 10.32 -18.82
N GLY A 121 19.47 10.44 -17.93
CA GLY A 121 20.79 10.98 -18.26
C GLY A 121 21.82 9.95 -18.75
N SER A 122 21.48 8.65 -18.70
CA SER A 122 22.38 7.56 -19.15
C SER A 122 21.60 6.36 -19.68
N VAL A 123 22.27 5.55 -20.52
CA VAL A 123 21.73 4.28 -21.05
C VAL A 123 21.31 3.32 -19.93
N PHE A 124 22.06 3.32 -18.82
CA PHE A 124 21.71 2.53 -17.64
C PHE A 124 20.39 2.98 -17.03
N GLN A 125 20.22 4.28 -16.79
CA GLN A 125 18.99 4.83 -16.22
C GLN A 125 17.79 4.63 -17.16
N GLU A 126 18.01 4.77 -18.47
CA GLU A 126 16.98 4.51 -19.48
C GLU A 126 16.50 3.05 -19.41
N THR A 127 17.45 2.11 -19.44
CA THR A 127 17.16 0.67 -19.40
C THR A 127 16.47 0.30 -18.10
N LEU A 128 16.95 0.84 -16.97
CA LEU A 128 16.34 0.63 -15.66
C LEU A 128 14.90 1.15 -15.62
N PHE A 129 14.66 2.39 -16.06
CA PHE A 129 13.33 3.00 -16.06
C PHE A 129 12.33 2.22 -16.93
N ARG A 130 12.73 1.87 -18.17
CA ARG A 130 11.92 1.06 -19.07
C ARG A 130 11.59 -0.30 -18.46
N THR A 131 12.60 -0.97 -17.90
CA THR A 131 12.45 -2.28 -17.27
C THR A 131 11.52 -2.20 -16.06
N MET A 132 11.64 -1.18 -15.21
CA MET A 132 10.75 -0.97 -14.07
C MET A 132 9.30 -0.75 -14.53
N CYS A 133 9.05 0.12 -15.51
CA CYS A 133 7.68 0.36 -16.01
C CYS A 133 7.04 -0.90 -16.61
N LEU A 134 7.80 -1.65 -17.42
CA LEU A 134 7.32 -2.89 -18.04
C LEU A 134 7.06 -3.97 -16.98
N THR A 135 8.00 -4.17 -16.06
CA THR A 135 7.86 -5.15 -14.98
C THR A 135 6.70 -4.81 -14.06
N ALA A 136 6.54 -3.53 -13.68
CA ALA A 136 5.40 -3.05 -12.91
C ALA A 136 4.06 -3.35 -13.58
N PHE A 137 3.96 -3.07 -14.88
CA PHE A 137 2.74 -3.27 -15.65
C PHE A 137 2.37 -4.75 -15.76
N PHE A 138 3.31 -5.58 -16.20
CA PHE A 138 3.01 -6.96 -16.55
C PHE A 138 3.00 -7.92 -15.36
N ALA A 139 3.78 -7.65 -14.32
CA ALA A 139 3.75 -8.42 -13.09
C ALA A 139 2.79 -7.82 -12.04
N PHE A 140 2.05 -6.76 -12.40
CA PHE A 140 1.14 -6.03 -11.51
C PHE A 140 1.78 -5.58 -10.19
N LEU A 141 3.09 -5.27 -10.25
CA LEU A 141 3.85 -4.91 -9.06
C LEU A 141 3.59 -3.46 -8.67
N ARG A 142 3.37 -3.24 -7.38
CA ARG A 142 3.39 -1.90 -6.80
C ARG A 142 4.84 -1.41 -6.73
N VAL A 143 5.04 -0.09 -6.78
CA VAL A 143 6.39 0.51 -6.64
C VAL A 143 7.11 0.01 -5.38
N GLY A 144 6.38 -0.15 -4.27
CA GLY A 144 6.94 -0.68 -3.02
C GLY A 144 7.36 -2.15 -3.04
N GLU A 145 7.02 -2.90 -4.08
CA GLU A 145 7.41 -4.32 -4.28
C GLU A 145 8.69 -4.45 -5.11
N MET A 146 9.11 -3.41 -5.83
CA MET A 146 10.28 -3.42 -6.69
C MET A 146 11.34 -2.36 -6.34
N THR A 147 11.04 -1.48 -5.38
CA THR A 147 11.93 -0.40 -4.93
C THR A 147 12.25 -0.50 -3.45
N VAL A 148 13.45 -0.03 -3.09
CA VAL A 148 13.89 0.06 -1.70
C VAL A 148 13.38 1.37 -1.10
N ASN A 149 12.56 1.26 -0.05
CA ASN A 149 11.99 2.42 0.64
C ASN A 149 12.85 2.91 1.84
N LYS A 150 13.88 2.16 2.25
CA LYS A 150 14.74 2.49 3.40
C LYS A 150 16.20 2.16 3.09
N LYS A 151 17.12 3.03 3.51
CA LYS A 151 18.58 2.89 3.28
C LYS A 151 19.19 1.56 3.78
N GLU A 152 18.52 0.85 4.69
CA GLU A 152 19.01 -0.40 5.30
C GLU A 152 18.11 -1.62 5.04
N ALA A 153 17.15 -1.52 4.12
CA ALA A 153 16.29 -2.67 3.79
C ALA A 153 16.92 -3.54 2.70
N ASN A 154 16.76 -4.86 2.83
CA ASN A 154 17.08 -5.81 1.76
C ASN A 154 16.37 -5.40 0.47
N LEU A 155 17.06 -5.53 -0.67
CA LEU A 155 16.43 -5.31 -1.97
C LEU A 155 15.26 -6.31 -2.12
N PRO A 156 14.05 -5.81 -2.44
CA PRO A 156 12.87 -6.67 -2.55
C PRO A 156 12.94 -7.59 -3.78
N LEU A 157 13.67 -7.16 -4.82
CA LEU A 157 14.01 -7.95 -6.00
C LEU A 157 15.51 -8.24 -6.01
N GLN A 158 15.87 -9.51 -6.01
CA GLN A 158 17.25 -9.97 -6.10
C GLN A 158 17.45 -10.87 -7.31
N LEU A 159 18.64 -10.87 -7.90
CA LEU A 159 18.92 -11.63 -9.12
C LEU A 159 18.70 -13.14 -8.93
N HIS A 160 19.01 -13.68 -7.74
CA HIS A 160 18.80 -15.10 -7.43
C HIS A 160 17.33 -15.53 -7.43
N GLN A 161 16.39 -14.58 -7.40
CA GLN A 161 14.95 -14.84 -7.43
C GLN A 161 14.44 -15.06 -8.87
N LEU A 162 15.28 -14.85 -9.88
CA LEU A 162 15.00 -15.12 -11.29
C LEU A 162 15.44 -16.53 -11.65
N CYS A 163 14.49 -17.39 -12.03
CA CYS A 163 14.77 -18.72 -12.57
C CYS A 163 14.43 -18.77 -14.07
N PRO A 164 15.34 -19.17 -14.96
CA PRO A 164 15.00 -19.35 -16.36
C PRO A 164 14.00 -20.49 -16.53
N ILE A 165 13.05 -20.31 -17.44
CA ILE A 165 12.12 -21.34 -17.89
C ILE A 165 12.66 -21.85 -19.22
N LEU A 166 12.92 -23.16 -19.29
CA LEU A 166 13.52 -23.81 -20.45
C LEU A 166 12.46 -24.55 -21.26
N ASN A 167 12.58 -24.52 -22.59
CA ASN A 167 11.85 -25.43 -23.47
C ASN A 167 12.46 -26.83 -23.44
N SER A 168 11.79 -27.80 -24.07
CA SER A 168 12.30 -29.15 -24.33
C SER A 168 13.70 -29.18 -24.97
N ASP A 169 14.07 -28.12 -25.71
CA ASP A 169 15.39 -27.96 -26.35
C ASP A 169 16.41 -27.20 -25.48
N ASN A 170 16.19 -27.08 -24.16
CA ASN A 170 17.02 -26.29 -23.23
C ASN A 170 17.18 -24.79 -23.59
N LYS A 171 16.33 -24.24 -24.45
CA LYS A 171 16.30 -22.80 -24.77
C LYS A 171 15.46 -22.04 -23.75
N VAL A 172 15.94 -20.87 -23.32
CA VAL A 172 15.21 -19.99 -22.39
C VAL A 172 13.97 -19.40 -23.09
N THR A 173 12.78 -19.79 -22.64
CA THR A 173 11.49 -19.28 -23.13
C THR A 173 10.90 -18.19 -22.25
N GLY A 174 11.48 -17.99 -21.07
CA GLY A 174 11.14 -16.90 -20.17
C GLY A 174 11.82 -17.01 -18.83
N TYR A 175 11.39 -16.19 -17.88
CA TYR A 175 11.94 -16.13 -16.53
C TYR A 175 10.82 -16.24 -15.50
N LYS A 176 11.10 -16.84 -14.35
CA LYS A 176 10.21 -16.90 -13.19
C LYS A 176 10.78 -16.01 -12.10
N VAL A 177 9.99 -15.09 -11.56
CA VAL A 177 10.42 -14.21 -10.45
C VAL A 177 9.77 -14.68 -9.16
N SER A 178 10.57 -15.04 -8.15
CA SER A 178 10.06 -15.54 -6.87
C SER A 178 10.40 -14.60 -5.71
N PHE A 179 9.40 -13.89 -5.17
CA PHE A 179 9.57 -12.97 -4.05
C PHE A 179 9.65 -13.73 -2.72
N GLN A 180 10.83 -13.85 -2.12
CA GLN A 180 11.01 -14.59 -0.87
C GLN A 180 10.43 -13.84 0.34
N ASP A 181 10.77 -12.55 0.48
CA ASP A 181 10.39 -11.74 1.64
C ASP A 181 9.54 -10.54 1.24
N PHE A 182 8.20 -10.67 1.30
CA PHE A 182 7.32 -9.51 1.13
C PHE A 182 6.12 -9.52 2.08
N LYS A 183 5.58 -8.31 2.34
CA LYS A 183 4.53 -7.98 3.33
C LYS A 183 3.22 -8.79 3.23
N HIS A 184 3.07 -9.60 2.17
CA HIS A 184 1.89 -10.42 1.88
C HIS A 184 2.22 -11.89 1.60
N SER A 185 3.47 -12.33 1.77
CA SER A 185 3.90 -13.72 1.58
C SER A 185 3.52 -14.60 2.78
N TYR A 186 2.30 -14.46 3.30
CA TYR A 186 1.85 -15.16 4.50
C TYR A 186 1.60 -16.66 4.26
N ASN A 187 1.49 -17.12 3.00
CA ASN A 187 1.29 -18.55 2.74
C ASN A 187 1.90 -19.14 1.46
N GLN A 188 2.28 -18.39 0.41
CA GLN A 188 3.06 -18.91 -0.74
C GLN A 188 3.78 -17.77 -1.49
N PRO A 189 5.06 -17.90 -1.89
CA PRO A 189 5.75 -16.88 -2.67
C PRO A 189 5.84 -17.32 -4.13
N THR A 190 4.81 -17.09 -4.96
CA THR A 190 5.05 -17.25 -6.41
C THR A 190 4.10 -16.39 -7.24
N PHE A 191 4.65 -15.30 -7.79
CA PHE A 191 4.08 -14.64 -8.95
C PHE A 191 4.80 -15.19 -10.20
N PHE A 192 4.05 -15.47 -11.27
CA PHE A 192 4.61 -16.02 -12.50
C PHE A 192 4.57 -14.94 -13.58
N TYR A 193 5.71 -14.66 -14.21
CA TYR A 193 5.75 -13.76 -15.36
C TYR A 193 6.54 -14.36 -16.51
N ASN A 194 5.87 -14.98 -17.47
CA ASN A 194 6.54 -15.52 -18.66
C ASN A 194 6.91 -14.39 -19.62
N TYR A 195 8.15 -13.89 -19.53
CA TYR A 195 8.70 -13.03 -20.56
C TYR A 195 9.09 -13.85 -21.79
N LYS A 196 8.30 -13.81 -22.87
CA LYS A 196 8.73 -14.35 -24.16
C LYS A 196 9.46 -13.23 -24.93
N PRO A 197 10.77 -13.34 -25.20
CA PRO A 197 11.41 -12.44 -26.14
C PRO A 197 10.78 -12.66 -27.52
N SER A 198 10.05 -11.67 -28.04
CA SER A 198 9.73 -11.62 -29.47
C SER A 198 11.02 -11.39 -30.25
N GLU A 199 11.13 -11.99 -31.44
CA GLU A 199 12.30 -11.97 -32.35
C GLU A 199 12.70 -10.56 -32.89
N GLY A 200 12.44 -9.47 -32.16
CA GLY A 200 12.68 -8.11 -32.61
C GLY A 200 13.03 -7.07 -31.54
N CYS A 201 13.37 -7.45 -30.30
CA CYS A 201 13.76 -6.47 -29.28
C CYS A 201 15.19 -6.68 -28.74
N LEU A 202 16.06 -5.78 -29.20
CA LEU A 202 17.32 -5.32 -28.62
C LEU A 202 18.37 -6.41 -28.37
N SER A 203 19.27 -6.52 -29.34
CA SER A 203 20.62 -7.05 -29.16
C SER A 203 21.32 -6.29 -28.02
N CYS A 204 21.21 -6.81 -26.80
CA CYS A 204 22.22 -6.56 -25.78
C CYS A 204 23.47 -7.33 -26.21
N ASN A 205 24.36 -6.65 -26.94
CA ASN A 205 25.71 -7.14 -27.14
C ASN A 205 26.36 -7.27 -25.75
N SER A 206 26.58 -8.54 -25.37
CA SER A 206 27.63 -9.05 -24.49
C SER A 206 28.45 -7.99 -23.75
N PHE A 207 28.18 -7.83 -22.45
CA PHE A 207 29.17 -7.32 -21.50
C PHE A 207 30.19 -8.45 -21.24
N ASN A 208 31.39 -8.27 -21.79
CA ASN A 208 32.62 -8.79 -21.19
C ASN A 208 33.13 -7.77 -20.17
#